data_AF-A0A958J1K8-F1
#
_entry.id   AF-A0A958J1K8-F1
#
_cell.length_a   1.000
_cell.length_b   1.000
_cell.length_c   1.000
_cell.angle_alpha   90.00
_cell.angle_beta   90.00
_cell.angle_gamma   90.00
#
_symmetry.space_group_name_H-M   'P 1'
#
loop_
_entity.id
_entity.type
_entity.pdbx_description
1 polymer ?
#
loop_
_entity_poly.entity_id
_entity_poly.type
_entity_poly.pdbx_seq_one_letter_code
_entity_poly.pdbx_strand_id
1 'polypeptide(L)'
;MPENDPFSNKDDHFERTELSSSEDELWSDLQNSISDDLKSHLDAIELSSEMPFVPDEIGQDAAVTQMQDTFIDMVRNSLNPIARYMKALDAGEDAKEIYEITELIITPLIPKVEQVGLISHAEDLTFFRSLILLALGESDSHAKMKLKQVVIEGFVEIQKGFNLYCRGYRKAVLNLVELYRTLKRIESLDEIDIRRLFAVGIPSLTWFRKMKTVELASLSGVTEEKIVKIKQIASHGTSVMHFAAAELDRNTKGQVANTYADHHDSETSIPELEVYASLERKIF
;
A
#
# COMPACT_ATOMS: atom_id res chain seq x y z
N MET A 1 -77.88 56.12 6.14
CA MET A 1 -77.76 57.58 6.28
C MET A 1 -78.34 57.95 7.63
N PRO A 2 -77.62 58.73 8.46
CA PRO A 2 -77.31 60.13 8.15
C PRO A 2 -75.82 60.43 7.95
N GLU A 3 -75.61 61.54 7.25
CA GLU A 3 -74.36 62.20 6.85
C GLU A 3 -73.88 63.18 7.93
N ASN A 4 -72.56 63.42 7.98
CA ASN A 4 -71.92 64.72 7.69
C ASN A 4 -70.59 64.90 8.46
N ASP A 5 -69.52 65.08 7.68
CA ASP A 5 -68.30 65.82 8.04
C ASP A 5 -68.65 67.26 8.47
N PRO A 6 -67.74 68.00 9.15
CA PRO A 6 -66.93 68.95 8.37
C PRO A 6 -65.57 69.39 8.98
N PHE A 7 -64.58 69.64 8.10
CA PHE A 7 -63.36 70.49 8.27
C PHE A 7 -62.32 70.10 9.36
N SER A 8 -61.01 70.34 9.26
CA SER A 8 -60.08 70.82 8.22
C SER A 8 -58.69 70.93 8.87
N ASN A 9 -57.65 70.80 8.04
CA ASN A 9 -56.29 71.36 8.12
C ASN A 9 -55.11 70.48 8.58
N LYS A 10 -54.24 70.30 7.58
CA LYS A 10 -52.79 70.60 7.55
C LYS A 10 -51.80 69.52 7.99
N ASP A 11 -51.20 68.93 6.95
CA ASP A 11 -49.77 68.96 6.68
C ASP A 11 -48.82 68.74 7.86
N ASP A 12 -48.47 67.47 8.07
CA ASP A 12 -47.11 67.10 8.46
C ASP A 12 -46.55 66.17 7.39
N HIS A 13 -45.85 66.79 6.42
CA HIS A 13 -44.95 66.12 5.51
C HIS A 13 -43.83 65.45 6.34
N PHE A 14 -43.98 64.17 6.62
CA PHE A 14 -42.85 63.34 7.03
C PHE A 14 -42.06 63.02 5.75
N GLU A 15 -41.00 63.80 5.51
CA GLU A 15 -40.00 63.50 4.48
C GLU A 15 -39.40 62.11 4.76
N ARG A 16 -39.91 61.09 4.06
CA ARG A 16 -39.18 59.85 3.85
C ARG A 16 -38.02 60.18 2.93
N THR A 17 -36.85 60.34 3.52
CA THR A 17 -35.58 60.26 2.80
C THR A 17 -35.54 58.90 2.09
N GLU A 18 -35.70 58.91 0.77
CA GLU A 18 -35.50 57.75 -0.10
C GLU A 18 -34.01 57.38 -0.08
N LEU A 19 -33.62 56.55 0.89
CA LEU A 19 -32.36 55.82 0.86
C LEU A 19 -32.56 54.58 -0.01
N SER A 20 -32.54 54.76 -1.34
CA SER A 20 -32.60 53.61 -2.26
C SER A 20 -31.78 53.78 -3.54
N SER A 21 -30.76 54.64 -3.57
CA SER A 21 -29.93 54.84 -4.77
C SER A 21 -28.44 54.50 -4.61
N SER A 22 -27.92 54.32 -3.40
CA SER A 22 -26.47 54.14 -3.21
C SER A 22 -25.97 52.69 -3.22
N GLU A 23 -26.85 51.70 -2.98
CA GLU A 23 -26.44 50.28 -3.00
C GLU A 23 -26.40 49.71 -4.41
N ASP A 24 -27.34 50.11 -5.28
CA ASP A 24 -27.39 49.64 -6.68
C ASP A 24 -26.24 50.20 -7.55
N GLU A 25 -25.78 51.43 -7.25
CA GLU A 25 -24.58 52.01 -7.89
C GLU A 25 -23.30 51.27 -7.47
N LEU A 26 -23.19 50.84 -6.21
CA LEU A 26 -22.04 50.07 -5.73
C LEU A 26 -21.97 48.65 -6.32
N TRP A 27 -23.11 47.97 -6.47
CA TRP A 27 -23.15 46.65 -7.08
C TRP A 27 -22.88 46.69 -8.58
N SER A 28 -23.35 47.73 -9.28
CA SER A 28 -23.07 47.90 -10.71
C SER A 28 -21.61 48.27 -10.96
N ASP A 29 -20.99 49.13 -10.14
CA ASP A 29 -19.56 49.44 -10.23
C ASP A 29 -18.67 48.21 -9.93
N LEU A 30 -19.05 47.39 -8.95
CA LEU A 30 -18.34 46.13 -8.66
C LEU A 30 -18.46 45.13 -9.83
N GLN A 31 -19.65 45.01 -10.41
CA GLN A 31 -19.92 44.09 -11.52
C GLN A 31 -19.22 44.53 -12.82
N ASN A 32 -19.12 45.84 -13.05
CA ASN A 32 -18.38 46.42 -14.17
C ASN A 32 -16.87 46.23 -13.99
N SER A 33 -16.34 46.45 -12.78
CA SER A 33 -14.92 46.22 -12.45
C SER A 33 -14.51 44.75 -12.62
N ILE A 34 -15.34 43.81 -12.15
CA ILE A 34 -15.11 42.36 -12.35
C ILE A 34 -15.18 41.99 -13.83
N SER A 35 -16.09 42.60 -14.59
CA SER A 35 -16.24 42.33 -16.02
C SER A 35 -15.04 42.85 -16.82
N ASP A 36 -14.52 44.03 -16.47
CA ASP A 36 -13.35 44.63 -17.12
C ASP A 36 -12.05 43.89 -16.75
N ASP A 37 -11.89 43.43 -15.50
CA ASP A 37 -10.76 42.59 -15.09
C ASP A 37 -10.79 41.23 -15.81
N LEU A 38 -11.96 40.59 -15.91
CA LEU A 38 -12.11 39.32 -16.65
C LEU A 38 -11.83 39.49 -18.14
N LYS A 39 -12.23 40.62 -18.73
CA LYS A 39 -11.99 40.92 -20.15
C LYS A 39 -10.51 41.19 -20.41
N SER A 40 -9.84 41.91 -19.52
CA SER A 40 -8.39 42.14 -19.60
C SER A 40 -7.58 40.85 -19.46
N HIS A 41 -8.04 39.89 -18.65
CA HIS A 41 -7.44 38.57 -18.53
C HIS A 41 -7.71 37.69 -19.77
N LEU A 42 -8.90 37.79 -20.38
CA LEU A 42 -9.23 37.11 -21.64
C LEU A 42 -8.42 37.65 -22.82
N ASP A 43 -8.26 38.97 -22.92
CA ASP A 43 -7.43 39.59 -23.96
C ASP A 43 -5.93 39.27 -23.76
N ALA A 44 -5.47 39.13 -22.52
CA ALA A 44 -4.10 38.67 -22.22
C ALA A 44 -3.89 37.17 -22.56
N ILE A 45 -4.94 36.35 -22.47
CA ILE A 45 -4.90 34.94 -22.90
C ILE A 45 -4.90 34.85 -24.43
N GLU A 46 -5.68 35.68 -25.13
CA GLU A 46 -5.69 35.74 -26.59
C GLU A 46 -4.37 36.27 -27.18
N LEU A 47 -3.69 37.22 -26.53
CA LEU A 47 -2.35 37.69 -26.95
C LEU A 47 -1.20 36.72 -26.64
N SER A 48 -1.45 35.67 -25.85
CA SER A 48 -0.51 34.55 -25.64
C SER A 48 -0.68 33.39 -26.63
N SER A 49 -1.67 33.49 -27.54
CA SER A 49 -2.05 32.41 -28.46
C SER A 49 -1.28 32.36 -29.79
N GLU A 50 -0.32 33.25 -30.03
CA GLU A 50 0.65 33.09 -31.12
C GLU A 50 1.83 32.19 -30.68
N MET A 51 1.52 30.96 -30.26
CA MET A 51 2.49 29.87 -30.38
C MET A 51 2.24 29.16 -31.72
N PRO A 52 3.27 28.91 -32.53
CA PRO A 52 3.10 28.24 -33.80
C PRO A 52 2.47 26.87 -33.54
N PHE A 53 1.35 26.62 -34.23
CA PHE A 53 0.67 25.33 -34.28
C PHE A 53 1.68 24.28 -34.78
N VAL A 54 2.32 23.59 -33.85
CA VAL A 54 3.11 22.39 -34.15
C VAL A 54 2.08 21.26 -34.32
N PRO A 55 2.07 20.55 -35.46
CA PRO A 55 1.08 19.51 -35.72
C PRO A 55 1.16 18.38 -34.68
N ASP A 56 0.00 17.79 -34.39
CA ASP A 56 -0.17 16.52 -33.66
C ASP A 56 0.87 15.46 -34.09
N GLU A 57 1.95 15.36 -33.33
CA GLU A 57 2.71 14.12 -33.20
C GLU A 57 2.48 13.59 -31.78
N ILE A 58 2.06 12.33 -31.72
CA ILE A 58 1.68 11.55 -30.56
C ILE A 58 2.79 11.61 -29.49
N GLY A 59 2.73 12.62 -28.64
CA GLY A 59 3.56 12.75 -27.46
C GLY A 59 2.63 12.99 -26.30
N GLN A 60 2.57 12.06 -25.35
CA GLN A 60 1.96 12.35 -24.05
C GLN A 60 2.55 13.67 -23.55
N ASP A 61 1.67 14.63 -23.25
CA ASP A 61 2.05 15.93 -22.70
C ASP A 61 3.13 15.72 -21.61
N ALA A 62 4.25 16.43 -21.74
CA ALA A 62 5.39 16.28 -20.82
C ALA A 62 4.96 16.49 -19.36
N ALA A 63 3.94 17.32 -19.11
CA ALA A 63 3.35 17.51 -17.78
C ALA A 63 2.60 16.26 -17.30
N VAL A 64 1.84 15.59 -18.17
CA VAL A 64 1.15 14.32 -17.85
C VAL A 64 2.15 13.22 -17.54
N THR A 65 3.23 13.13 -18.33
CA THR A 65 4.31 12.17 -18.10
C THR A 65 4.98 12.40 -16.73
N GLN A 66 5.29 13.66 -16.39
CA GLN A 66 5.87 14.00 -15.07
C GLN A 66 4.93 13.66 -13.90
N MET A 67 3.61 13.87 -14.05
CA MET A 67 2.63 13.49 -13.04
C MET A 67 2.58 11.96 -12.86
N GLN A 68 2.62 11.22 -13.97
CA GLN A 68 2.65 9.76 -13.96
C GLN A 68 3.92 9.22 -13.29
N ASP A 69 5.09 9.79 -13.60
CA ASP A 69 6.36 9.43 -12.97
C ASP A 69 6.36 9.70 -11.47
N THR A 70 5.85 10.87 -11.06
CA THR A 70 5.69 11.23 -9.64
C THR A 70 4.76 10.24 -8.94
N PHE A 71 3.68 9.83 -9.60
CA PHE A 71 2.76 8.84 -9.07
C PHE A 71 3.42 7.45 -8.94
N ILE A 72 4.19 7.01 -9.94
CA ILE A 72 4.96 5.77 -9.88
C ILE A 72 5.92 5.79 -8.68
N ASP A 73 6.61 6.90 -8.45
CA ASP A 73 7.52 7.07 -7.30
C ASP A 73 6.78 7.00 -5.96
N MET A 74 5.56 7.54 -5.87
CA MET A 74 4.71 7.40 -4.68
C MET A 74 4.30 5.93 -4.47
N VAL A 75 3.81 5.26 -5.51
CA VAL A 75 3.36 3.85 -5.45
C VAL A 75 4.52 2.90 -5.14
N ARG A 76 5.73 3.21 -5.62
CA ARG A 76 6.95 2.45 -5.32
C ARG A 76 7.18 2.30 -3.82
N ASN A 77 6.86 3.31 -3.01
CA ASN A 77 6.99 3.22 -1.55
C ASN A 77 6.08 2.14 -0.96
N SER A 78 4.87 1.99 -1.49
CA SER A 78 3.92 0.98 -1.03
C SER A 78 4.22 -0.42 -1.58
N LEU A 79 4.78 -0.53 -2.79
CA LEU A 79 5.09 -1.82 -3.44
C LEU A 79 6.46 -2.39 -3.08
N ASN A 80 7.46 -1.56 -2.74
CA ASN A 80 8.80 -2.02 -2.36
C ASN A 80 8.84 -3.12 -1.27
N PRO A 81 7.98 -3.12 -0.24
CA PRO A 81 7.89 -4.23 0.71
C PRO A 81 7.63 -5.59 0.04
N ILE A 82 6.86 -5.63 -1.05
CA ILE A 82 6.53 -6.86 -1.78
C ILE A 82 7.79 -7.48 -2.39
N ALA A 83 8.74 -6.68 -2.88
CA ALA A 83 10.00 -7.20 -3.39
C ALA A 83 10.79 -7.97 -2.31
N ARG A 84 10.64 -7.60 -1.03
CA ARG A 84 11.21 -8.37 0.10
C ARG A 84 10.45 -9.65 0.35
N TYR A 85 9.13 -9.62 0.25
CA TYR A 85 8.27 -10.79 0.39
C TYR A 85 8.59 -11.85 -0.66
N MET A 86 8.74 -11.45 -1.92
CA MET A 86 9.09 -12.40 -3.00
C MET A 86 10.46 -13.04 -2.78
N LYS A 87 11.46 -12.29 -2.29
CA LYS A 87 12.76 -12.87 -1.89
C LYS A 87 12.65 -13.82 -0.68
N ALA A 88 11.75 -13.54 0.26
CA ALA A 88 11.50 -14.43 1.39
C ALA A 88 10.86 -15.75 0.92
N LEU A 89 9.92 -15.67 -0.02
CA LEU A 89 9.36 -16.84 -0.68
C LEU A 89 10.45 -17.66 -1.37
N ASP A 90 11.27 -17.02 -2.23
CA ASP A 90 12.37 -17.68 -2.93
C ASP A 90 13.34 -18.41 -1.98
N ALA A 91 13.55 -17.85 -0.79
CA ALA A 91 14.37 -18.44 0.27
C ALA A 91 13.73 -19.57 1.08
N GLY A 92 12.48 -19.96 0.74
CA GLY A 92 11.78 -21.07 1.39
C GLY A 92 10.83 -20.69 2.53
N GLU A 93 10.56 -19.40 2.78
CA GLU A 93 9.60 -19.00 3.82
C GLU A 93 8.15 -19.42 3.47
N ASP A 94 7.32 -19.52 4.51
CA ASP A 94 5.90 -19.89 4.38
C ASP A 94 5.12 -18.85 3.57
N ALA A 95 4.31 -19.35 2.65
CA ALA A 95 3.73 -18.58 1.58
C ALA A 95 2.38 -17.94 1.93
N LYS A 96 1.61 -18.53 2.85
CA LYS A 96 0.23 -18.13 3.08
C LYS A 96 0.10 -16.68 3.54
N GLU A 97 0.70 -16.31 4.66
CA GLU A 97 0.58 -14.93 5.18
C GLU A 97 1.29 -13.92 4.28
N ILE A 98 2.36 -14.35 3.60
CA ILE A 98 3.03 -13.48 2.61
C ILE A 98 2.06 -13.13 1.47
N TYR A 99 1.33 -14.11 0.94
CA TYR A 99 0.32 -13.87 -0.09
C TYR A 99 -0.83 -13.02 0.43
N GLU A 100 -1.35 -13.29 1.64
CA GLU A 100 -2.41 -12.48 2.26
C GLU A 100 -1.96 -11.01 2.38
N ILE A 101 -0.79 -10.73 2.97
CA ILE A 101 -0.26 -9.37 3.12
C ILE A 101 -0.02 -8.70 1.74
N THR A 102 0.48 -9.46 0.76
CA THR A 102 0.72 -8.93 -0.59
C THR A 102 -0.59 -8.51 -1.24
N GLU A 103 -1.66 -9.31 -1.10
CA GLU A 103 -3.01 -8.97 -1.59
C GLU A 103 -3.52 -7.67 -0.96
N LEU A 104 -3.34 -7.49 0.35
CA LEU A 104 -3.77 -6.28 1.07
C LEU A 104 -3.09 -5.01 0.52
N ILE A 105 -1.85 -5.12 0.05
CA ILE A 105 -1.08 -3.99 -0.50
C ILE A 105 -1.50 -3.68 -1.93
N ILE A 106 -1.62 -4.68 -2.80
CA ILE A 106 -1.82 -4.46 -4.25
C ILE A 106 -3.25 -4.05 -4.60
N THR A 107 -4.25 -4.63 -3.93
CA THR A 107 -5.67 -4.44 -4.26
C THR A 107 -6.10 -2.97 -4.28
N PRO A 108 -5.76 -2.13 -3.29
CA PRO A 108 -6.12 -0.71 -3.33
C PRO A 108 -5.29 0.12 -4.32
N LEU A 109 -4.20 -0.41 -4.89
CA LEU A 109 -3.35 0.30 -5.84
C LEU A 109 -3.86 0.17 -7.27
N ILE A 110 -4.41 -0.98 -7.66
CA ILE A 110 -4.93 -1.25 -9.01
C ILE A 110 -5.85 -0.12 -9.53
N PRO A 111 -6.96 0.24 -8.85
CA PRO A 111 -7.85 1.27 -9.36
C PRO A 111 -7.20 2.66 -9.37
N LYS A 112 -6.22 2.93 -8.50
CA LYS A 112 -5.50 4.22 -8.48
C LYS A 112 -4.55 4.35 -9.66
N VAL A 113 -3.85 3.27 -10.00
CA VAL A 113 -2.94 3.19 -11.14
C VAL A 113 -3.73 3.34 -12.44
N GLU A 114 -4.89 2.69 -12.54
CA GLU A 114 -5.81 2.82 -13.66
C GLU A 114 -6.33 4.26 -13.84
N GLN A 115 -6.75 4.92 -12.74
CA GLN A 115 -7.25 6.31 -12.77
C GLN A 115 -6.24 7.34 -13.26
N VAL A 116 -4.93 7.08 -13.08
CA VAL A 116 -3.84 7.97 -13.53
C VAL A 116 -3.41 7.66 -14.98
N GLY A 117 -4.09 6.72 -15.64
CA GLY A 117 -3.84 6.35 -17.04
C GLY A 117 -2.69 5.39 -17.25
N LEU A 118 -2.17 4.76 -16.18
CA LEU A 118 -1.10 3.76 -16.24
C LEU A 118 -1.67 2.35 -16.47
N ILE A 119 -2.36 2.16 -17.61
CA ILE A 119 -3.15 0.95 -17.87
C ILE A 119 -2.28 -0.32 -17.85
N SER A 120 -1.11 -0.31 -18.50
CA SER A 120 -0.19 -1.46 -18.50
C SER A 120 0.21 -1.87 -17.08
N HIS A 121 0.55 -0.90 -16.22
CA HIS A 121 0.90 -1.18 -14.82
C HIS A 121 -0.28 -1.74 -14.01
N ALA A 122 -1.50 -1.26 -14.29
CA ALA A 122 -2.72 -1.77 -13.64
C ALA A 122 -3.04 -3.20 -14.09
N GLU A 123 -2.85 -3.52 -15.37
CA GLU A 123 -3.00 -4.88 -15.92
C GLU A 123 -1.99 -5.84 -15.28
N ASP A 124 -0.72 -5.45 -15.19
CA ASP A 124 0.31 -6.26 -14.54
C ASP A 124 -0.05 -6.53 -13.08
N LEU A 125 -0.46 -5.50 -12.32
CA LEU A 125 -0.88 -5.65 -10.93
C LEU A 125 -2.12 -6.56 -10.79
N THR A 126 -3.06 -6.48 -11.73
CA THR A 126 -4.28 -7.30 -11.77
C THR A 126 -3.96 -8.76 -12.06
N PHE A 127 -3.06 -9.01 -13.01
CA PHE A 127 -2.56 -10.35 -13.31
C PHE A 127 -1.84 -10.93 -12.11
N PHE A 128 -0.92 -10.17 -11.51
CA PHE A 128 -0.17 -10.60 -10.33
C PHE A 128 -1.10 -10.91 -9.14
N ARG A 129 -2.13 -10.07 -8.91
CA ARG A 129 -3.17 -10.34 -7.91
C ARG A 129 -3.90 -11.65 -8.17
N SER A 130 -4.22 -11.96 -9.42
CA SER A 130 -4.89 -13.21 -9.79
C SER A 130 -4.01 -14.43 -9.48
N LEU A 131 -2.70 -14.34 -9.72
CA LEU A 131 -1.75 -15.40 -9.33
C LEU A 131 -1.71 -15.63 -7.82
N ILE A 132 -1.72 -14.54 -7.03
CA ILE A 132 -1.74 -14.61 -5.56
C ILE A 132 -3.03 -15.27 -5.07
N LEU A 133 -4.18 -14.88 -5.61
CA LEU A 133 -5.48 -15.45 -5.22
C LEU A 133 -5.57 -16.94 -5.59
N LEU A 134 -5.04 -17.32 -6.75
CA LEU A 134 -4.93 -18.72 -7.15
C LEU A 134 -4.06 -19.52 -6.17
N ALA A 135 -2.89 -18.98 -5.80
CA ALA A 135 -1.98 -19.63 -4.85
C ALA A 135 -2.58 -19.77 -3.45
N LEU A 136 -3.39 -18.79 -3.00
CA LEU A 136 -4.10 -18.85 -1.73
C LEU A 136 -5.24 -19.88 -1.72
N GLY A 137 -5.91 -20.06 -2.86
CA GLY A 137 -7.00 -21.03 -3.02
C GLY A 137 -6.54 -22.47 -3.19
N GLU A 138 -5.25 -22.70 -3.49
CA GLU A 138 -4.72 -24.04 -3.69
C GLU A 138 -4.63 -24.82 -2.37
N SER A 139 -4.96 -26.10 -2.42
CA SER A 139 -4.91 -27.02 -1.28
C SER A 139 -3.74 -28.01 -1.40
N ASP A 140 -3.43 -28.45 -2.62
CA ASP A 140 -2.40 -29.44 -2.91
C ASP A 140 -0.98 -28.89 -2.68
N SER A 141 -0.16 -29.65 -1.96
CA SER A 141 1.17 -29.20 -1.55
C SER A 141 2.15 -29.09 -2.72
N HIS A 142 2.02 -29.96 -3.72
CA HIS A 142 2.91 -29.94 -4.88
C HIS A 142 2.52 -28.80 -5.84
N ALA A 143 1.22 -28.57 -6.05
CA ALA A 143 0.69 -27.43 -6.77
C ALA A 143 1.09 -26.11 -6.09
N LYS A 144 1.03 -26.01 -4.76
CA LYS A 144 1.51 -24.83 -4.00
C LYS A 144 2.97 -24.49 -4.29
N MET A 145 3.86 -25.47 -4.31
CA MET A 145 5.27 -25.22 -4.62
C MET A 145 5.46 -24.70 -6.05
N LYS A 146 4.73 -25.25 -7.01
CA LYS A 146 4.77 -24.76 -8.40
C LYS A 146 4.19 -23.35 -8.53
N LEU A 147 3.03 -23.10 -7.92
CA LEU A 147 2.39 -21.78 -7.91
C LEU A 147 3.27 -20.74 -7.21
N LYS A 148 4.02 -21.14 -6.18
CA LYS A 148 5.00 -20.27 -5.54
C LYS A 148 6.05 -19.76 -6.51
N GLN A 149 6.59 -20.65 -7.34
CA GLN A 149 7.53 -20.26 -8.39
C GLN A 149 6.87 -19.33 -9.43
N VAL A 150 5.67 -19.66 -9.88
CA VAL A 150 4.90 -18.83 -10.83
C VAL A 150 4.62 -17.44 -10.27
N VAL A 151 4.29 -17.31 -8.99
CA VAL A 151 4.07 -16.01 -8.33
C VAL A 151 5.38 -15.21 -8.29
N ILE A 152 6.50 -15.83 -7.94
CA ILE A 152 7.82 -15.16 -7.92
C ILE A 152 8.19 -14.66 -9.32
N GLU A 153 7.99 -15.49 -10.35
CA GLU A 153 8.23 -15.13 -11.74
C GLU A 153 7.28 -14.03 -12.22
N GLY A 154 5.99 -14.12 -11.90
CA GLY A 154 4.99 -13.10 -12.23
C GLY A 154 5.28 -11.74 -11.60
N PHE A 155 5.97 -11.70 -10.47
CA PHE A 155 6.39 -10.43 -9.85
C PHE A 155 7.51 -9.71 -10.63
N VAL A 156 8.25 -10.39 -11.51
CA VAL A 156 9.37 -9.80 -12.24
C VAL A 156 8.92 -8.62 -13.11
N GLU A 157 7.74 -8.71 -13.74
CA GLU A 157 7.20 -7.63 -14.56
C GLU A 157 6.77 -6.43 -13.70
N ILE A 158 6.15 -6.65 -12.53
CA ILE A 158 5.88 -5.60 -11.53
C ILE A 158 7.17 -4.92 -11.08
N GLN A 159 8.20 -5.71 -10.80
CA GLN A 159 9.48 -5.20 -10.35
C GLN A 159 10.12 -4.29 -11.41
N LYS A 160 10.04 -4.67 -12.70
CA LYS A 160 10.55 -3.84 -13.80
C LYS A 160 9.69 -2.59 -13.99
N GLY A 161 8.37 -2.74 -14.11
CA GLY A 161 7.43 -1.65 -14.42
C GLY A 161 7.44 -0.53 -13.38
N PHE A 162 7.59 -0.87 -12.09
CA PHE A 162 7.66 0.11 -11.00
C PHE A 162 9.09 0.42 -10.54
N ASN A 163 10.11 -0.19 -11.17
CA ASN A 163 11.52 -0.04 -10.82
C ASN A 163 11.76 -0.33 -9.31
N LEU A 164 11.32 -1.50 -8.85
CA LEU A 164 11.37 -1.90 -7.44
C LEU A 164 12.74 -2.50 -7.09
N TYR A 165 13.24 -2.19 -5.89
CA TYR A 165 14.52 -2.68 -5.40
C TYR A 165 14.39 -3.34 -4.03
N CYS A 166 15.07 -4.47 -3.86
CA CYS A 166 15.10 -5.16 -2.56
C CYS A 166 16.51 -5.27 -1.99
N ARG A 167 16.75 -4.60 -0.85
CA ARG A 167 17.92 -4.78 0.03
C ARG A 167 17.53 -5.53 1.31
N GLY A 168 18.00 -6.76 1.49
CA GLY A 168 17.75 -7.61 2.66
C GLY A 168 16.26 -7.99 2.83
N TYR A 169 15.97 -9.16 3.39
CA TYR A 169 14.56 -9.60 3.49
C TYR A 169 14.21 -10.29 4.82
N ARG A 170 14.98 -11.28 5.27
CA ARG A 170 14.49 -12.29 6.22
C ARG A 170 13.88 -11.75 7.53
N LYS A 171 14.64 -11.00 8.34
CA LYS A 171 14.17 -10.53 9.66
C LYS A 171 13.00 -9.54 9.56
N ALA A 172 12.98 -8.70 8.53
CA ALA A 172 11.93 -7.70 8.37
C ALA A 172 10.59 -8.35 7.98
N VAL A 173 10.62 -9.32 7.07
CA VAL A 173 9.42 -10.05 6.61
C VAL A 173 8.82 -10.86 7.75
N LEU A 174 9.63 -11.63 8.48
CA LEU A 174 9.15 -12.44 9.62
C LEU A 174 8.46 -11.58 10.70
N ASN A 175 9.03 -10.41 11.02
CA ASN A 175 8.43 -9.50 11.98
C ASN A 175 7.05 -8.96 11.52
N LEU A 176 6.88 -8.72 10.22
CA LEU A 176 5.62 -8.23 9.67
C LEU A 176 4.57 -9.34 9.57
N VAL A 177 4.97 -10.55 9.19
CA VAL A 177 4.11 -11.73 9.22
C VAL A 177 3.61 -12.00 10.64
N GLU A 178 4.49 -11.93 11.64
CA GLU A 178 4.10 -12.14 13.03
C GLU A 178 3.18 -11.03 13.56
N LEU A 179 3.47 -9.77 13.19
CA LEU A 179 2.54 -8.67 13.48
C LEU A 179 1.18 -8.99 12.87
N TYR A 180 1.12 -9.31 11.57
CA TYR A 180 -0.13 -9.62 10.88
C TYR A 180 -0.92 -10.75 11.56
N ARG A 181 -0.26 -11.87 11.89
CA ARG A 181 -0.89 -12.99 12.64
C ARG A 181 -1.43 -12.53 13.99
N THR A 182 -0.69 -11.69 14.71
CA THR A 182 -1.12 -11.16 16.01
C THR A 182 -2.35 -10.26 15.84
N LEU A 183 -2.37 -9.41 14.81
CA LEU A 183 -3.49 -8.51 14.56
C LEU A 183 -4.80 -9.26 14.25
N LYS A 184 -4.74 -10.36 13.49
CA LYS A 184 -5.92 -11.20 13.21
C LYS A 184 -6.55 -11.85 14.44
N ARG A 185 -5.81 -11.94 15.56
CA ARG A 185 -6.29 -12.55 16.81
C ARG A 185 -6.93 -11.55 17.77
N ILE A 186 -6.95 -10.27 17.41
CA ILE A 186 -7.45 -9.20 18.28
C ILE A 186 -8.89 -8.90 17.93
N GLU A 187 -9.81 -9.19 18.85
CA GLU A 187 -11.24 -8.98 18.64
C GLU A 187 -11.62 -7.52 18.34
N SER A 188 -10.85 -6.55 18.85
CA SER A 188 -11.12 -5.12 18.63
C SER A 188 -10.64 -4.57 17.28
N LEU A 189 -9.99 -5.39 16.45
CA LEU A 189 -9.51 -5.01 15.13
C LEU A 189 -10.25 -5.84 14.08
N ASP A 190 -10.98 -5.15 13.21
CA ASP A 190 -11.65 -5.82 12.11
C ASP A 190 -10.67 -6.04 10.94
N GLU A 191 -11.06 -6.90 9.99
CA GLU A 191 -10.23 -7.16 8.81
C GLU A 191 -10.02 -5.89 7.96
N ILE A 192 -10.98 -4.96 8.02
CA ILE A 192 -10.93 -3.69 7.26
C ILE A 192 -9.80 -2.80 7.80
N ASP A 193 -9.63 -2.70 9.11
CA ASP A 193 -8.54 -1.97 9.77
C ASP A 193 -7.19 -2.57 9.40
N ILE A 194 -7.07 -3.90 9.43
CA ILE A 194 -5.84 -4.62 9.08
C ILE A 194 -5.50 -4.37 7.60
N ARG A 195 -6.50 -4.46 6.71
CA ARG A 195 -6.34 -4.16 5.29
C ARG A 195 -5.86 -2.73 5.07
N ARG A 196 -6.53 -1.76 5.71
CA ARG A 196 -6.18 -0.33 5.68
C ARG A 196 -4.77 -0.07 6.18
N LEU A 197 -4.36 -0.73 7.25
CA LEU A 197 -3.02 -0.61 7.82
C LEU A 197 -1.94 -1.10 6.84
N PHE A 198 -2.10 -2.31 6.30
CA PHE A 198 -1.10 -2.89 5.41
C PHE A 198 -1.10 -2.26 4.02
N ALA A 199 -2.23 -1.72 3.55
CA ALA A 199 -2.34 -0.98 2.29
C ALA A 199 -1.38 0.23 2.18
N VAL A 200 -0.92 0.78 3.30
CA VAL A 200 0.10 1.83 3.33
C VAL A 200 1.45 1.33 2.79
N GLY A 201 1.70 0.01 2.86
CA GLY A 201 2.95 -0.62 2.45
C GLY A 201 4.03 -0.49 3.52
N ILE A 202 3.76 -1.03 4.71
CA ILE A 202 4.67 -0.97 5.85
C ILE A 202 5.98 -1.73 5.52
N PRO A 203 7.15 -1.06 5.44
CA PRO A 203 8.38 -1.70 4.99
C PRO A 203 9.07 -2.52 6.09
N SER A 204 8.84 -2.19 7.36
CA SER A 204 9.38 -2.90 8.52
C SER A 204 8.68 -2.51 9.81
N LEU A 205 8.78 -3.38 10.82
CA LEU A 205 8.29 -3.10 12.17
C LEU A 205 9.05 -1.91 12.82
N THR A 206 10.32 -1.72 12.50
CA THR A 206 11.11 -0.56 12.97
C THR A 206 10.57 0.75 12.43
N TRP A 207 10.25 0.80 11.13
CA TRP A 207 9.62 1.97 10.52
C TRP A 207 8.27 2.25 11.18
N PHE A 208 7.45 1.21 11.36
CA PHE A 208 6.12 1.33 11.96
C PHE A 208 6.18 1.90 13.39
N ARG A 209 7.15 1.46 14.20
CA ARG A 209 7.32 1.97 15.58
C ARG A 209 7.75 3.44 15.61
N LYS A 210 8.63 3.85 14.69
CA LYS A 210 9.18 5.21 14.63
C LYS A 210 8.21 6.25 14.10
N MET A 211 7.27 5.86 13.23
CA MET A 211 6.31 6.78 12.64
C MET A 211 5.32 7.33 13.68
N LYS A 212 4.90 8.59 13.57
CA LYS A 212 3.96 9.16 14.56
C LYS A 212 2.59 8.51 14.44
N THR A 213 1.89 8.36 15.56
CA THR A 213 0.55 7.77 15.61
C THR A 213 -0.43 8.52 14.70
N VAL A 214 -0.42 9.86 14.76
CA VAL A 214 -1.28 10.72 13.94
C VAL A 214 -1.02 10.54 12.44
N GLU A 215 0.26 10.45 12.06
CA GLU A 215 0.66 10.22 10.66
C GLU A 215 0.19 8.84 10.16
N LEU A 216 0.36 7.78 10.97
CA LEU A 216 -0.12 6.44 10.62
C LEU A 216 -1.65 6.37 10.54
N ALA A 217 -2.35 7.01 11.47
CA ALA A 217 -3.81 7.07 11.46
C ALA A 217 -4.32 7.79 10.22
N SER A 218 -3.69 8.92 9.84
CA SER A 218 -4.01 9.66 8.62
C SER A 218 -3.75 8.84 7.36
N LEU A 219 -2.59 8.17 7.25
CA LEU A 219 -2.23 7.39 6.06
C LEU A 219 -3.08 6.14 5.89
N SER A 220 -3.39 5.44 6.98
CA SER A 220 -4.16 4.19 6.92
C SER A 220 -5.68 4.44 6.95
N GLY A 221 -6.15 5.57 7.48
CA GLY A 221 -7.56 5.79 7.76
C GLY A 221 -8.09 4.91 8.91
N VAL A 222 -7.19 4.44 9.78
CA VAL A 222 -7.50 3.72 11.02
C VAL A 222 -7.47 4.72 12.18
N THR A 223 -8.39 4.58 13.14
CA THR A 223 -8.47 5.52 14.28
C THR A 223 -7.19 5.52 15.11
N GLU A 224 -6.83 6.69 15.66
CA GLU A 224 -5.63 6.83 16.48
C GLU A 224 -5.60 5.85 17.66
N GLU A 225 -6.74 5.62 18.31
CA GLU A 225 -6.88 4.66 19.40
C GLU A 225 -6.47 3.24 18.99
N LYS A 226 -6.91 2.79 17.81
CA LYS A 226 -6.54 1.48 17.26
C LYS A 226 -5.07 1.45 16.90
N ILE A 227 -4.52 2.51 16.29
CA ILE A 227 -3.08 2.60 15.98
C ILE A 227 -2.23 2.54 17.26
N VAL A 228 -2.62 3.23 18.34
CA VAL A 228 -1.91 3.15 19.63
C VAL A 228 -1.83 1.70 20.12
N LYS A 229 -2.96 0.97 20.10
CA LYS A 229 -3.00 -0.45 20.47
C LYS A 229 -2.07 -1.28 19.59
N ILE A 230 -2.17 -1.13 18.27
CA ILE A 230 -1.32 -1.84 17.30
C ILE A 230 0.17 -1.55 17.57
N LYS A 231 0.54 -0.30 17.88
CA LYS A 231 1.92 0.08 18.21
C LYS A 231 2.40 -0.51 19.54
N GLN A 232 1.53 -0.63 20.54
CA GLN A 232 1.85 -1.33 21.79
C GLN A 232 2.18 -2.79 21.48
N ILE A 233 1.34 -3.49 20.72
CA ILE A 233 1.57 -4.88 20.31
C ILE A 233 2.87 -5.02 19.52
N ALA A 234 3.05 -4.15 18.53
CA ALA A 234 4.26 -4.11 17.72
C ALA A 234 5.52 -3.93 18.57
N SER A 235 5.46 -3.23 19.71
CA SER A 235 6.59 -3.00 20.61
C SER A 235 6.86 -4.19 21.55
N HIS A 236 5.80 -4.84 22.05
CA HIS A 236 5.89 -5.98 22.97
C HIS A 236 6.18 -7.32 22.27
N GLY A 237 5.74 -7.49 21.01
CA GLY A 237 5.97 -8.70 20.21
C GLY A 237 7.45 -9.00 19.92
N THR A 238 8.33 -7.99 19.98
CA THR A 238 9.80 -8.22 19.90
C THR A 238 10.39 -8.87 21.14
N SER A 239 9.73 -8.77 22.30
CA SER A 239 10.27 -9.34 23.55
C SER A 239 10.18 -10.86 23.56
N VAL A 240 9.13 -11.42 22.97
CA VAL A 240 8.94 -12.89 22.81
C VAL A 240 9.92 -13.47 21.77
N MET A 241 10.38 -12.66 20.82
CA MET A 241 11.34 -13.08 19.79
C MET A 241 12.78 -13.28 20.30
N HIS A 242 13.17 -12.67 21.42
CA HIS A 242 14.46 -12.98 22.04
C HIS A 242 14.47 -14.36 22.71
N PHE A 243 13.29 -14.90 23.06
CA PHE A 243 13.17 -16.25 23.61
C PHE A 243 13.04 -17.31 22.52
N ALA A 244 12.21 -17.10 21.49
CA ALA A 244 12.05 -18.09 20.42
C ALA A 244 13.33 -18.30 19.57
N ALA A 245 14.10 -17.25 19.31
CA ALA A 245 15.40 -17.37 18.63
C ALA A 245 16.48 -18.02 19.52
N ALA A 246 16.39 -17.86 20.84
CA ALA A 246 17.29 -18.51 21.80
C ALA A 246 16.91 -19.97 22.08
N GLU A 247 15.62 -20.33 21.99
CA GLU A 247 15.15 -21.71 22.12
C GLU A 247 15.39 -22.55 20.87
N LEU A 248 15.33 -21.96 19.67
CA LEU A 248 15.75 -22.65 18.43
C LEU A 248 17.26 -22.94 18.42
N ASP A 249 18.11 -22.03 18.93
CA ASP A 249 19.56 -22.24 19.03
C ASP A 249 19.94 -23.22 20.17
N ARG A 250 19.12 -23.32 21.23
CA ARG A 250 19.25 -24.36 22.27
C ARG A 250 18.80 -25.74 21.80
N ASN A 251 17.74 -25.84 21.00
CA ASN A 251 17.29 -27.14 20.46
C ASN A 251 18.22 -27.68 19.37
N THR A 252 18.83 -26.83 18.54
CA THR A 252 19.85 -27.27 17.58
C THR A 252 21.18 -27.65 18.24
N LYS A 253 21.58 -27.00 19.35
CA LYS A 253 22.76 -27.42 20.12
C LYS A 253 22.50 -28.60 21.05
N GLY A 254 21.27 -28.77 21.53
CA GLY A 254 20.85 -29.89 22.38
C GLY A 254 20.68 -31.21 21.63
N GLN A 255 20.24 -31.18 20.36
CA GLN A 255 20.13 -32.40 19.53
C GLN A 255 21.47 -32.95 19.04
N VAL A 256 22.51 -32.12 18.93
CA VAL A 256 23.87 -32.58 18.58
C VAL A 256 24.62 -33.11 19.81
N ALA A 257 24.23 -32.71 21.03
CA ALA A 257 24.83 -33.21 22.27
C ALA A 257 24.25 -34.55 22.74
N ASN A 258 22.99 -34.87 22.38
CA ASN A 258 22.31 -36.10 22.84
C ASN A 258 22.44 -37.31 21.89
N THR A 259 23.23 -37.21 20.81
CA THR A 259 23.49 -38.35 19.91
C THR A 259 24.83 -39.06 20.16
N TYR A 260 25.57 -38.66 21.20
CA TYR A 260 26.88 -39.25 21.55
C TYR A 260 26.94 -39.87 22.97
N ALA A 261 25.80 -40.07 23.63
CA ALA A 261 25.75 -40.62 24.98
C ALA A 261 24.65 -41.68 25.09
N ASP A 262 24.72 -42.73 24.28
CA ASP A 262 24.14 -44.04 24.58
C ASP A 262 24.54 -45.02 23.47
N HIS A 263 25.72 -45.61 23.58
CA HIS A 263 26.03 -46.96 23.07
C HIS A 263 27.40 -47.39 23.62
N HIS A 264 27.37 -47.98 24.82
CA HIS A 264 28.39 -48.92 25.25
C HIS A 264 27.72 -50.26 25.58
N ASP A 265 28.23 -51.27 24.89
CA ASP A 265 28.34 -52.68 25.26
C ASP A 265 27.09 -53.57 25.27
N SER A 266 26.92 -54.32 24.18
CA SER A 266 27.02 -55.79 24.29
C SER A 266 27.42 -56.44 22.97
N GLU A 267 28.53 -57.17 23.04
CA GLU A 267 29.09 -58.02 22.00
C GLU A 267 28.12 -59.15 21.63
N THR A 268 28.05 -59.52 20.35
CA THR A 268 28.46 -60.88 19.89
C THR A 268 28.34 -61.06 18.37
N SER A 269 29.40 -61.67 17.82
CA SER A 269 29.51 -62.47 16.58
C SER A 269 29.43 -61.80 15.19
N ILE A 270 30.61 -61.63 14.59
CA ILE A 270 30.92 -61.61 13.14
C ILE A 270 31.42 -63.04 12.78
N PRO A 271 31.04 -63.64 11.62
CA PRO A 271 31.86 -63.60 10.38
C PRO A 271 30.96 -63.32 9.15
N GLU A 272 31.40 -62.86 7.98
CA GLU A 272 32.67 -63.01 7.26
C GLU A 272 32.68 -61.97 6.12
N LEU A 273 33.88 -61.51 5.74
CA LEU A 273 34.11 -60.63 4.60
C LEU A 273 33.93 -61.39 3.28
N GLU A 274 33.23 -60.79 2.32
CA GLU A 274 33.58 -60.94 0.90
C GLU A 274 33.73 -59.57 0.23
N VAL A 275 34.96 -59.35 -0.23
CA VAL A 275 35.43 -58.27 -1.08
C VAL A 275 35.43 -58.79 -2.51
N TYR A 276 34.68 -58.17 -3.43
CA TYR A 276 34.95 -58.09 -4.88
C TYR A 276 34.20 -56.84 -5.39
N ALA A 277 34.87 -55.75 -5.81
CA ALA A 277 35.38 -55.53 -7.17
C ALA A 277 34.29 -55.84 -8.21
N SER A 278 33.85 -54.94 -9.09
CA SER A 278 34.66 -54.35 -10.16
C SER A 278 33.70 -53.89 -11.29
N LEU A 279 34.00 -52.73 -11.86
CA LEU A 279 33.82 -52.33 -13.27
C LEU A 279 32.44 -52.33 -13.97
N GLU A 280 32.11 -51.14 -14.49
CA GLU A 280 31.81 -50.82 -15.89
C GLU A 280 30.79 -51.65 -16.69
N ARG A 281 29.77 -50.96 -17.21
CA ARG A 281 29.48 -50.73 -18.65
C ARG A 281 28.16 -49.93 -18.75
N LYS A 282 28.16 -48.66 -19.18
CA LYS A 282 28.13 -48.15 -20.57
C LYS A 282 26.97 -48.68 -21.44
N ILE A 283 26.22 -47.71 -21.99
CA ILE A 283 25.36 -47.71 -23.20
C ILE A 283 23.87 -48.01 -22.95
N PHE A 284 23.02 -46.98 -22.94
CA PHE A 284 22.37 -46.39 -24.13
C PHE A 284 22.10 -44.90 -23.90
#